data_AF-A0A8T0GL81-F1
#
_entry.id   AF-A0A8T0GL81-F1
#
_cell.length_a   1.000
_cell.length_b   1.000
_cell.length_c   1.000
_cell.angle_alpha   90.00
_cell.angle_beta   90.00
_cell.angle_gamma   90.00
#
_symmetry.space_group_name_H-M   'P 1'
#
loop_
_entity.id
_entity.type
_entity.pdbx_description
1 polymer ?
#
loop_
_entity_poly.entity_id
_entity_poly.type
_entity_poly.pdbx_seq_one_letter_code
_entity_poly.pdbx_strand_id
1 'polypeptide(L)'
;MACMVMKAAACSALSPTLPAHNLKSSIGHPKLLVHHSIGSKVPGVQWKGYSGSNFGQKPMAMNVRASVSTAEGTELDAISKYSEVVPDTVIFDDFERFPPTAATVSSSLLLGITSVPKGAYNSAIDSALAYNKCYVENSGERLSCFLNKALVNVGAEVVKTVPGRVSTEVDARLAYDTPGIVNEVHQLLELYDEVEVPRDRLLFKIPATWQVCCGLLQRI
;
A
#
# COMPACT_ATOMS: atom_id res chain seq x y z
N MET A 1 -6.41 -4.34 4.59
CA MET A 1 -7.40 -3.60 3.78
C MET A 1 -7.13 -3.92 2.33
N ALA A 2 -8.10 -4.45 1.57
CA ALA A 2 -7.90 -4.74 0.15
C ALA A 2 -7.88 -3.43 -0.66
N CYS A 3 -7.01 -3.34 -1.66
CA CYS A 3 -6.94 -2.21 -2.58
C CYS A 3 -7.08 -2.69 -4.02
N MET A 4 -7.65 -1.84 -4.87
CA MET A 4 -7.73 -2.02 -6.31
C MET A 4 -6.71 -1.09 -6.97
N VAL A 5 -6.20 -1.50 -8.13
CA VAL A 5 -5.23 -0.70 -8.88
C VAL A 5 -5.90 -0.16 -10.14
N MET A 6 -5.92 1.16 -10.28
CA MET A 6 -6.48 1.86 -11.44
C MET A 6 -5.36 2.37 -12.35
N LYS A 7 -5.47 2.13 -13.65
CA LYS A 7 -4.52 2.68 -14.64
C LYS A 7 -4.86 4.15 -14.90
N ALA A 8 -3.84 5.02 -14.92
CA ALA A 8 -4.01 6.44 -15.26
C ALA A 8 -4.73 6.66 -16.60
N ALA A 9 -4.45 5.85 -17.62
CA ALA A 9 -5.11 5.93 -18.92
C ALA A 9 -6.64 5.70 -18.87
N ALA A 10 -7.14 4.96 -17.87
CA ALA A 10 -8.57 4.75 -17.67
C ALA A 10 -9.24 5.94 -16.96
N CYS A 11 -8.47 6.86 -16.36
CA CYS A 11 -9.01 7.99 -15.61
C CYS A 11 -9.61 9.07 -16.52
N SER A 12 -9.13 9.23 -17.75
CA SER A 12 -9.68 10.15 -18.74
C SER A 12 -11.15 9.85 -19.11
N ALA A 13 -11.63 8.63 -18.83
CA ALA A 13 -13.01 8.21 -19.10
C ALA A 13 -13.99 8.53 -17.96
N LEU A 14 -13.51 8.86 -16.76
CA LEU A 14 -14.36 9.15 -15.60
C LEU A 14 -14.73 10.63 -15.58
N SER A 15 -15.87 10.98 -16.18
CA SER A 15 -16.37 12.36 -16.16
C SER A 15 -16.87 12.75 -14.75
N PRO A 16 -16.58 13.97 -14.25
CA PRO A 16 -16.98 14.41 -12.90
C PRO A 16 -18.48 14.74 -12.76
N THR A 17 -19.26 14.76 -13.86
CA THR A 17 -20.62 15.28 -13.89
C THR A 17 -21.67 14.21 -14.21
N LEU A 18 -22.32 13.66 -13.19
CA LEU A 18 -23.67 13.08 -13.30
C LEU A 18 -24.52 13.53 -12.11
N PRO A 19 -25.80 13.90 -12.32
CA PRO A 19 -26.64 14.45 -11.27
C PRO A 19 -27.04 13.37 -10.26
N ALA A 20 -27.14 13.78 -8.99
CA ALA A 20 -27.60 12.94 -7.90
C ALA A 20 -29.04 12.45 -8.15
N HIS A 21 -29.19 11.25 -8.70
CA HIS A 21 -30.49 10.59 -8.75
C HIS A 21 -30.86 10.07 -7.36
N ASN A 22 -31.94 10.65 -6.85
CA ASN A 22 -32.51 10.44 -5.53
C ASN A 22 -33.18 9.05 -5.47
N LEU A 23 -32.44 8.01 -5.09
CA LEU A 23 -32.98 6.68 -4.80
C LEU A 23 -33.47 6.66 -3.34
N LYS A 24 -34.75 6.98 -3.14
CA LYS A 24 -35.48 6.61 -1.92
C LYS A 24 -35.63 5.09 -1.89
N SER A 25 -34.74 4.38 -1.18
CA SER A 25 -34.97 2.99 -0.79
C SER A 25 -35.43 2.90 0.65
N SER A 26 -36.74 2.74 0.83
CA SER A 26 -37.34 2.24 2.07
C SER A 26 -36.95 0.77 2.23
N ILE A 27 -35.93 0.48 3.04
CA ILE A 27 -35.65 -0.86 3.54
C ILE A 27 -35.40 -0.73 5.04
N GLY A 28 -36.28 -1.35 5.83
CA GLY A 28 -36.23 -1.31 7.29
C GLY A 28 -34.94 -1.90 7.84
N HIS A 29 -34.31 -1.17 8.75
CA HIS A 29 -33.17 -1.65 9.52
C HIS A 29 -33.60 -2.70 10.56
N PRO A 30 -33.01 -3.89 10.60
CA PRO A 30 -32.96 -4.64 11.85
C PRO A 30 -31.91 -4.00 12.76
N LYS A 31 -32.35 -3.49 13.91
CA LYS A 31 -31.49 -3.07 15.03
C LYS A 31 -30.64 -4.27 15.49
N LEU A 32 -29.33 -4.21 15.27
CA LEU A 32 -28.38 -5.09 15.95
C LEU A 32 -27.93 -4.41 17.25
N LEU A 33 -28.51 -4.88 18.37
CA LEU A 33 -28.04 -4.62 19.72
C LEU A 33 -26.76 -5.46 19.94
N VAL A 34 -25.62 -4.80 20.17
CA VAL A 34 -24.41 -5.45 20.65
C VAL A 34 -24.48 -5.52 22.18
N HIS A 35 -24.75 -6.70 22.71
CA HIS A 35 -24.62 -7.00 24.14
C HIS A 35 -23.19 -7.52 24.40
N HIS A 36 -22.45 -6.85 25.27
CA HIS A 36 -21.23 -7.41 25.85
C HIS A 36 -21.58 -8.64 26.68
N SER A 37 -20.97 -9.79 26.38
CA SER A 37 -20.90 -10.92 27.32
C SER A 37 -19.52 -11.55 27.30
N ILE A 38 -18.92 -11.50 28.48
CA ILE A 38 -17.67 -12.14 28.89
C ILE A 38 -17.92 -13.64 29.03
N GLY A 39 -16.92 -14.44 28.60
CA GLY A 39 -16.62 -15.75 29.19
C GLY A 39 -17.35 -16.96 28.61
N SER A 40 -16.62 -17.82 27.90
CA SER A 40 -16.81 -19.27 28.04
C SER A 40 -15.52 -20.02 27.72
N LYS A 41 -15.27 -21.02 28.57
CA LYS A 41 -14.11 -21.89 28.66
C LYS A 41 -13.99 -22.80 27.44
N VAL A 42 -12.78 -22.98 26.94
CA VAL A 42 -12.41 -24.13 26.10
C VAL A 42 -11.89 -25.23 27.03
N PRO A 43 -12.51 -26.43 27.09
CA PRO A 43 -12.02 -27.53 27.93
C PRO A 43 -10.92 -28.31 27.21
N GLY A 44 -9.82 -28.64 27.90
CA GLY A 44 -9.00 -29.79 27.52
C GLY A 44 -7.49 -29.63 27.36
N VAL A 45 -6.84 -28.59 27.89
CA VAL A 45 -5.35 -28.57 27.92
C VAL A 45 -4.86 -28.20 29.32
N GLN A 46 -4.40 -29.23 30.04
CA GLN A 46 -3.80 -29.11 31.37
C GLN A 46 -2.27 -29.06 31.22
N TRP A 47 -1.68 -27.88 31.44
CA TRP A 47 -0.21 -27.74 31.48
C TRP A 47 0.30 -28.20 32.84
N LYS A 48 0.98 -29.35 32.87
CA LYS A 48 1.62 -29.89 34.07
C LYS A 48 3.05 -29.37 34.12
N GLY A 49 3.31 -28.41 35.01
CA GLY A 49 4.66 -27.96 35.33
C GLY A 49 5.46 -29.10 35.98
N TYR A 50 6.65 -29.38 35.45
CA TYR A 50 7.60 -30.29 36.06
C TYR A 50 8.78 -29.51 36.63
N SER A 51 8.91 -29.61 37.95
CA SER A 51 10.12 -29.29 38.71
C SER A 51 10.91 -30.58 38.91
N GLY A 52 12.25 -30.51 38.78
CA GLY A 52 13.14 -31.46 39.45
C GLY A 52 14.29 -32.06 38.62
N SER A 53 15.49 -31.72 39.08
CA SER A 53 16.69 -32.57 39.23
C SER A 53 17.56 -33.01 38.04
N ASN A 54 18.85 -32.66 38.18
CA ASN A 54 20.07 -33.22 37.57
C ASN A 54 20.00 -34.70 37.19
N PHE A 55 20.50 -35.07 36.00
CA PHE A 55 21.33 -36.26 35.80
C PHE A 55 21.98 -36.27 34.39
N GLY A 56 23.31 -36.40 34.35
CA GLY A 56 24.05 -37.19 33.34
C GLY A 56 24.30 -36.59 31.94
N GLN A 57 25.55 -36.22 31.67
CA GLN A 57 26.10 -36.05 30.32
C GLN A 57 26.03 -37.35 29.51
N LYS A 58 25.67 -37.24 28.21
CA LYS A 58 26.18 -38.08 27.12
C LYS A 58 25.94 -37.38 25.78
N PRO A 59 26.96 -37.11 24.94
CA PRO A 59 26.73 -36.61 23.60
C PRO A 59 26.46 -37.80 22.66
N MET A 60 25.31 -37.80 22.00
CA MET A 60 25.09 -38.58 20.79
C MET A 60 24.98 -37.57 19.65
N ALA A 61 26.06 -37.42 18.90
CA ALA A 61 26.09 -36.63 17.68
C ALA A 61 25.16 -37.27 16.66
N MET A 62 23.94 -36.72 16.51
CA MET A 62 23.13 -36.94 15.32
C MET A 62 23.51 -35.89 14.29
N ASN A 63 24.42 -36.29 13.41
CA ASN A 63 24.82 -35.54 12.24
C ASN A 63 23.69 -35.60 11.20
N VAL A 64 22.62 -34.84 11.41
CA VAL A 64 21.63 -34.57 10.35
C VAL A 64 22.25 -33.52 9.44
N ARG A 65 23.18 -33.96 8.59
CA ARG A 65 23.48 -33.20 7.37
C ARG A 65 22.23 -33.32 6.50
N ALA A 66 21.37 -32.31 6.60
CA ALA A 66 20.46 -32.00 5.51
C ALA A 66 21.35 -31.78 4.28
N SER A 67 21.44 -32.80 3.43
CA SER A 67 21.98 -32.66 2.10
C SER A 67 20.97 -31.82 1.32
N VAL A 68 21.06 -30.51 1.47
CA VAL A 68 20.50 -29.57 0.50
C VAL A 68 21.21 -29.91 -0.80
N SER A 69 20.49 -30.59 -1.68
CA SER A 69 20.91 -30.74 -3.07
C SER A 69 21.08 -29.34 -3.62
N THR A 70 22.33 -28.93 -3.81
CA THR A 70 22.71 -27.76 -4.58
C THR A 70 22.33 -28.02 -6.04
N ALA A 71 21.09 -27.72 -6.37
CA ALA A 71 20.62 -27.53 -7.73
C ALA A 71 19.54 -26.44 -7.72
N GLU A 72 19.96 -25.27 -8.21
CA GLU A 72 19.15 -24.26 -8.92
C GLU A 72 18.24 -23.30 -8.11
N GLY A 73 18.84 -22.26 -7.51
CA GLY A 73 18.17 -20.99 -7.17
C GLY A 73 17.68 -20.82 -5.73
N THR A 74 17.49 -19.57 -5.30
CA THR A 74 16.81 -19.20 -4.05
C THR A 74 15.30 -19.43 -4.14
N GLU A 75 14.58 -19.41 -3.02
CA GLU A 75 13.11 -19.46 -3.00
C GLU A 75 12.50 -18.29 -3.80
N LEU A 76 13.17 -17.13 -3.80
CA LEU A 76 12.78 -15.98 -4.60
C LEU A 76 12.97 -16.22 -6.11
N ASP A 77 14.00 -16.98 -6.51
CA ASP A 77 14.23 -17.39 -7.89
C ASP A 77 13.21 -18.46 -8.35
N ALA A 78 12.68 -19.26 -7.42
CA ALA A 78 11.62 -20.21 -7.72
C ALA A 78 10.28 -19.51 -7.99
N ILE A 79 9.93 -18.48 -7.20
CA ILE A 79 8.64 -17.77 -7.37
C ILE A 79 8.66 -16.79 -8.54
N SER A 80 9.82 -16.19 -8.85
CA SER A 80 9.96 -15.23 -9.96
C SER A 80 9.67 -15.84 -11.34
N LYS A 81 9.76 -17.18 -11.46
CA LYS A 81 9.37 -17.94 -12.67
C LYS A 81 7.86 -17.89 -12.95
N TYR A 82 7.04 -17.65 -11.93
CA TYR A 82 5.58 -17.69 -12.01
C TYR A 82 4.91 -16.36 -11.67
N SER A 83 5.64 -15.40 -11.11
CA SER A 83 5.08 -14.14 -10.63
C SER A 83 6.07 -13.00 -10.78
N GLU A 84 5.56 -11.80 -11.09
CA GLU A 84 6.35 -10.58 -11.08
C GLU A 84 6.65 -10.16 -9.64
N VAL A 85 7.93 -9.92 -9.34
CA VAL A 85 8.37 -9.47 -8.01
C VAL A 85 8.34 -7.95 -7.98
N VAL A 86 7.52 -7.40 -7.08
CA VAL A 86 7.34 -5.96 -6.87
C VAL A 86 7.65 -5.65 -5.41
N PRO A 87 8.77 -4.96 -5.10
CA PRO A 87 9.08 -4.61 -3.73
C PRO A 87 8.16 -3.50 -3.21
N ASP A 88 7.74 -3.64 -1.95
CA ASP A 88 6.91 -2.68 -1.19
C ASP A 88 7.66 -2.22 0.07
N THR A 89 8.79 -1.55 -0.10
CA THR A 89 9.67 -1.16 1.02
C THR A 89 10.62 -0.02 0.67
N VAL A 90 11.04 0.72 1.71
CA VAL A 90 11.96 1.86 1.65
C VAL A 90 13.43 1.41 1.58
N ILE A 91 13.73 0.25 2.18
CA ILE A 91 15.10 -0.23 2.44
C ILE A 91 15.32 -1.45 1.57
N PHE A 92 15.54 -1.24 0.28
CA PHE A 92 16.09 -2.27 -0.58
C PHE A 92 17.40 -1.74 -1.16
N ASP A 93 18.49 -1.99 -0.44
CA ASP A 93 19.85 -1.69 -0.91
C ASP A 93 20.38 -2.76 -1.87
N ASP A 94 19.58 -3.80 -2.13
CA ASP A 94 19.96 -4.97 -2.95
C ASP A 94 19.22 -5.00 -4.30
N PHE A 95 18.92 -3.83 -4.87
CA PHE A 95 18.34 -3.71 -6.23
C PHE A 95 19.25 -4.30 -7.31
N GLU A 96 20.56 -4.39 -7.05
CA GLU A 96 21.51 -5.09 -7.93
C GLU A 96 21.21 -6.59 -7.99
N ARG A 97 20.81 -7.18 -6.86
CA ARG A 97 20.52 -8.61 -6.76
C ARG A 97 19.10 -8.94 -7.19
N PHE A 98 18.16 -8.04 -6.92
CA PHE A 98 16.74 -8.19 -7.25
C PHE A 98 16.21 -6.92 -7.91
N PRO A 99 16.41 -6.78 -9.24
CA PRO A 99 15.96 -5.61 -9.95
C PRO A 99 14.42 -5.52 -9.87
N PRO A 100 13.89 -4.42 -9.32
CA PRO A 100 12.45 -4.24 -9.18
C PRO A 100 11.85 -4.04 -10.57
N THR A 101 10.76 -4.75 -10.87
CA THR A 101 10.06 -4.53 -12.16
C THR A 101 9.07 -3.37 -12.04
N ALA A 102 8.42 -3.21 -10.89
CA ALA A 102 7.52 -2.12 -10.57
C ALA A 102 7.77 -1.66 -9.13
N ALA A 103 7.11 -0.58 -8.70
CA ALA A 103 7.18 -0.13 -7.32
C ALA A 103 5.86 0.48 -6.82
N THR A 104 5.74 0.56 -5.51
CA THR A 104 4.60 1.13 -4.79
C THR A 104 5.05 2.31 -3.93
N VAL A 105 4.25 3.37 -3.91
CA VAL A 105 4.46 4.56 -3.09
C VAL A 105 3.21 4.77 -2.25
N SER A 106 3.37 4.66 -0.94
CA SER A 106 2.29 4.70 0.04
C SER A 106 2.62 5.62 1.20
N SER A 107 1.60 5.97 1.98
CA SER A 107 1.77 6.80 3.19
C SER A 107 2.71 6.13 4.21
N SER A 108 2.66 4.80 4.31
CA SER A 108 3.59 4.02 5.15
C SER A 108 5.03 4.05 4.62
N LEU A 109 5.22 4.06 3.29
CA LEU A 109 6.54 4.23 2.68
C LEU A 109 7.12 5.61 3.02
N LEU A 110 6.33 6.68 2.87
CA LEU A 110 6.75 8.03 3.25
C LEU A 110 7.12 8.09 4.73
N LEU A 111 6.31 7.50 5.61
CA LEU A 111 6.64 7.42 7.04
C LEU A 111 7.99 6.72 7.27
N GLY A 112 8.25 5.61 6.57
CA GLY A 112 9.53 4.91 6.63
C GLY A 112 10.70 5.77 6.15
N ILE A 113 10.53 6.51 5.04
CA ILE A 113 11.55 7.44 4.52
C ILE A 113 11.86 8.52 5.56
N THR A 114 10.84 9.15 6.15
CA THR A 114 11.05 10.20 7.17
C THR A 114 11.72 9.70 8.45
N SER A 115 11.66 8.39 8.70
CA SER A 115 12.32 7.75 9.84
C SER A 115 13.81 7.49 9.61
N VAL A 116 14.32 7.64 8.38
CA VAL A 116 15.73 7.46 8.02
C VAL A 116 16.40 8.83 7.85
N PRO A 117 17.30 9.24 8.77
CA PRO A 117 18.01 10.51 8.65
C PRO A 117 18.87 10.56 7.38
N LYS A 118 18.68 11.61 6.56
CA LYS A 118 19.43 11.84 5.30
C LYS A 118 19.38 10.67 4.30
N GLY A 119 18.25 9.96 4.22
CA GLY A 119 18.00 8.97 3.16
C GLY A 119 17.88 9.58 1.77
N ALA A 120 17.99 8.74 0.73
CA ALA A 120 18.02 9.14 -0.68
C ALA A 120 16.79 9.96 -1.13
N TYR A 121 15.63 9.72 -0.53
CA TYR A 121 14.35 10.35 -0.90
C TYR A 121 13.98 11.56 -0.03
N ASN A 122 14.80 11.96 0.95
CA ASN A 122 14.44 13.07 1.85
C ASN A 122 14.34 14.41 1.11
N SER A 123 15.16 14.65 0.09
CA SER A 123 15.07 15.84 -0.75
C SER A 123 13.72 15.94 -1.50
N ALA A 124 13.14 14.80 -1.88
CA ALA A 124 11.82 14.76 -2.52
C ALA A 124 10.71 15.20 -1.55
N ILE A 125 10.83 14.85 -0.27
CA ILE A 125 9.93 15.28 0.81
C ILE A 125 10.13 16.77 1.12
N ASP A 126 11.38 17.22 1.25
CA ASP A 126 11.69 18.63 1.51
C ASP A 126 11.17 19.54 0.37
N SER A 127 11.32 19.10 -0.88
CA SER A 127 10.76 19.78 -2.05
C SER A 127 9.24 19.84 -2.02
N ALA A 128 8.58 18.79 -1.54
CA ALA A 128 7.13 18.80 -1.36
C ALA A 128 6.71 19.85 -0.32
N LEU A 129 7.42 19.95 0.81
CA LEU A 129 7.15 20.97 1.84
C LEU A 129 7.39 22.40 1.35
N ALA A 130 8.27 22.59 0.37
CA ALA A 130 8.51 23.89 -0.27
C ALA A 130 7.48 24.23 -1.37
N TYR A 131 6.53 23.35 -1.66
CA TYR A 131 5.57 23.54 -2.75
C TYR A 131 4.53 24.60 -2.40
N ASN A 132 4.65 25.76 -3.06
CA ASN A 132 3.90 26.97 -2.72
C ASN A 132 2.39 26.88 -2.97
N LYS A 133 1.95 26.05 -3.94
CA LYS A 133 0.52 25.86 -4.25
C LYS A 133 -0.27 25.20 -3.12
N CYS A 134 0.40 24.58 -2.13
CA CYS A 134 -0.26 24.01 -0.96
C CYS A 134 -0.57 25.01 0.16
N TYR A 135 -0.12 26.26 0.09
CA TYR A 135 -0.47 27.28 1.08
C TYR A 135 -1.92 27.75 0.87
N VAL A 136 -2.87 26.91 1.28
CA VAL A 136 -4.32 27.18 1.35
C VAL A 136 -4.74 27.51 2.79
N GLU A 137 -5.86 28.23 2.97
CA GLU A 137 -6.33 28.64 4.31
C GLU A 137 -6.82 27.47 5.17
N ASN A 138 -7.36 26.41 4.55
CA ASN A 138 -7.83 25.22 5.27
C ASN A 138 -6.67 24.29 5.62
N SER A 139 -6.43 24.08 6.92
CA SER A 139 -5.31 23.27 7.43
C SER A 139 -5.36 21.80 6.99
N GLY A 140 -6.55 21.21 6.83
CA GLY A 140 -6.73 19.82 6.42
C GLY A 140 -6.43 19.59 4.94
N GLU A 141 -6.88 20.51 4.08
CA GLU A 141 -6.57 20.51 2.64
C GLU A 141 -5.08 20.80 2.40
N ARG A 142 -4.51 21.70 3.19
CA ARG A 142 -3.07 22.01 3.15
C ARG A 142 -2.21 20.77 3.40
N LEU A 143 -2.51 20.00 4.46
CA LEU A 143 -1.75 18.78 4.75
C LEU A 143 -1.89 17.74 3.64
N SER A 144 -3.11 17.55 3.14
CA SER A 144 -3.38 16.58 2.07
C SER A 144 -2.64 16.95 0.77
N CYS A 145 -2.57 18.25 0.45
CA CYS A 145 -1.78 18.75 -0.67
C CYS A 145 -0.28 18.43 -0.52
N PHE A 146 0.31 18.69 0.66
CA PHE A 146 1.72 18.38 0.91
C PHE A 146 2.01 16.88 0.85
N LEU A 147 1.13 16.05 1.40
CA LEU A 147 1.25 14.59 1.33
C LEU A 147 1.18 14.11 -0.12
N ASN A 148 0.22 14.60 -0.90
CA ASN A 148 0.08 14.23 -2.31
C ASN A 148 1.30 14.67 -3.13
N LYS A 149 1.84 15.86 -2.88
CA LYS A 149 3.09 16.30 -3.52
C LYS A 149 4.28 15.42 -3.11
N ALA A 150 4.37 15.01 -1.85
CA ALA A 150 5.43 14.12 -1.38
C ALA A 150 5.33 12.72 -2.02
N LEU A 151 4.13 12.14 -2.11
CA LEU A 151 3.88 10.87 -2.81
C LEU A 151 4.31 10.95 -4.27
N VAL A 152 3.95 12.04 -4.96
CA VAL A 152 4.31 12.24 -6.37
C VAL A 152 5.82 12.41 -6.54
N ASN A 153 6.46 13.28 -5.74
CA ASN A 153 7.90 13.52 -5.82
C ASN A 153 8.69 12.22 -5.57
N VAL A 154 8.34 11.44 -4.55
CA VAL A 154 8.98 10.15 -4.29
C VAL A 154 8.71 9.17 -5.44
N GLY A 155 7.48 9.10 -5.95
CA GLY A 155 7.17 8.26 -7.10
C GLY A 155 7.91 8.65 -8.37
N ALA A 156 8.20 9.93 -8.58
CA ALA A 156 9.01 10.42 -9.69
C ALA A 156 10.49 10.04 -9.57
N GLU A 157 11.03 9.90 -8.36
CA GLU A 157 12.38 9.34 -8.19
C GLU A 157 12.38 7.82 -8.38
N VAL A 158 11.40 7.12 -7.83
CA VAL A 158 11.29 5.66 -7.92
C VAL A 158 11.02 5.20 -9.37
N VAL A 159 10.25 5.94 -10.16
CA VAL A 159 9.96 5.55 -11.56
C VAL A 159 11.22 5.54 -12.43
N LYS A 160 12.28 6.27 -12.04
CA LYS A 160 13.57 6.30 -12.73
C LYS A 160 14.39 5.03 -12.48
N THR A 161 14.14 4.32 -11.38
CA THR A 161 14.91 3.13 -10.99
C THR A 161 14.25 1.82 -11.45
N VAL A 162 12.94 1.82 -11.70
CA VAL A 162 12.20 0.64 -12.17
C VAL A 162 11.95 0.69 -13.68
N PRO A 163 11.91 -0.45 -14.41
CA PRO A 163 11.56 -0.48 -15.83
C PRO A 163 10.04 -0.53 -16.08
N GLY A 164 9.22 -0.85 -15.09
CA GLY A 164 7.77 -0.97 -15.22
C GLY A 164 7.00 0.25 -14.71
N ARG A 165 6.05 0.05 -13.79
CA ARG A 165 5.13 1.10 -13.35
C ARG A 165 5.31 1.44 -11.88
N VAL A 166 4.89 2.65 -11.50
CA VAL A 166 4.79 3.06 -10.11
C VAL A 166 3.32 3.19 -9.73
N SER A 167 2.95 2.58 -8.61
CA SER A 167 1.62 2.63 -8.04
C SER A 167 1.58 3.58 -6.85
N THR A 168 0.76 4.61 -6.93
CA THR A 168 0.66 5.67 -5.92
C THR A 168 -0.65 5.56 -5.17
N GLU A 169 -0.57 5.58 -3.84
CA GLU A 169 -1.73 5.47 -2.96
C GLU A 169 -2.63 6.70 -2.99
N VAL A 170 -3.94 6.46 -3.07
CA VAL A 170 -5.01 7.45 -2.86
C VAL A 170 -5.39 7.43 -1.38
N ASP A 171 -5.79 8.57 -0.81
CA ASP A 171 -6.06 8.71 0.61
C ASP A 171 -7.13 7.72 1.09
N ALA A 172 -6.75 6.86 2.03
CA ALA A 172 -7.63 5.85 2.60
C ALA A 172 -8.85 6.46 3.33
N ARG A 173 -8.79 7.73 3.74
CA ARG A 173 -9.94 8.44 4.33
C ARG A 173 -11.09 8.62 3.34
N LEU A 174 -10.80 8.61 2.04
CA LEU A 174 -11.80 8.68 0.97
C LEU A 174 -12.41 7.33 0.61
N ALA A 175 -12.14 6.26 1.37
CA ALA A 175 -12.59 4.91 1.05
C ALA A 175 -14.11 4.73 0.85
N TYR A 176 -14.93 5.71 1.26
CA TYR A 176 -16.39 5.71 1.07
C TYR A 176 -16.88 6.89 0.22
N ASP A 177 -15.98 7.69 -0.35
CA ASP A 177 -16.26 8.86 -1.17
C ASP A 177 -15.68 8.66 -2.58
N THR A 178 -16.48 8.03 -3.46
CA THR A 178 -16.06 7.77 -4.85
C THR A 178 -15.79 9.06 -5.63
N PRO A 179 -16.63 10.12 -5.59
CA PRO A 179 -16.29 11.40 -6.18
C PRO A 179 -14.98 11.99 -5.65
N GLY A 180 -14.74 11.91 -4.34
CA GLY A 180 -13.49 12.35 -3.71
C GLY A 180 -12.27 11.61 -4.27
N ILE A 181 -12.33 10.28 -4.38
CA ILE A 181 -11.26 9.47 -4.99
C ILE A 181 -10.97 9.90 -6.43
N VAL A 182 -12.01 10.09 -7.26
CA VAL A 182 -11.82 10.52 -8.66
C VAL A 182 -11.14 11.88 -8.71
N ASN A 183 -11.59 12.84 -7.90
CA ASN A 183 -10.98 14.17 -7.82
C ASN A 183 -9.51 14.10 -7.37
N GLU A 184 -9.20 13.30 -6.35
CA GLU A 184 -7.82 13.13 -5.88
C GLU A 184 -6.93 12.49 -6.96
N VAL A 185 -7.41 11.48 -7.69
CA VAL A 185 -6.65 10.88 -8.79
C VAL A 185 -6.35 11.92 -9.89
N HIS A 186 -7.29 12.80 -10.21
CA HIS A 186 -7.04 13.90 -11.15
C HIS A 186 -5.98 14.88 -10.64
N GLN A 187 -6.02 15.25 -9.35
CA GLN A 187 -4.99 16.09 -8.75
C GLN A 187 -3.61 15.41 -8.77
N LEU A 188 -3.54 14.12 -8.46
CA LEU A 188 -2.29 13.36 -8.54
C LEU A 188 -1.75 13.32 -9.98
N LEU A 189 -2.62 13.19 -10.98
CA LEU A 189 -2.23 13.24 -12.39
C LEU A 189 -1.63 14.60 -12.76
N GLU A 190 -2.26 15.70 -12.36
CA GLU A 190 -1.72 17.05 -12.59
C GLU A 190 -0.34 17.22 -11.95
N LEU A 191 -0.17 16.74 -10.71
CA LEU A 191 1.11 16.77 -10.02
C LEU A 191 2.17 15.91 -10.72
N TYR A 192 1.80 14.76 -11.29
CA TYR A 192 2.71 13.91 -12.07
C TYR A 192 3.09 14.53 -13.41
N ASP A 193 2.16 15.23 -14.06
CA ASP A 193 2.42 15.97 -15.29
C ASP A 193 3.45 17.10 -15.03
N GLU A 194 3.40 17.76 -13.86
CA GLU A 194 4.39 18.79 -13.47
C GLU A 194 5.83 18.25 -13.33
N VAL A 195 5.98 16.97 -12.97
CA VAL A 195 7.29 16.30 -12.84
C VAL A 195 7.62 15.42 -14.05
N GLU A 196 6.86 15.60 -15.15
CA GLU A 196 7.09 15.01 -16.47
C GLU A 196 7.13 13.47 -16.48
N VAL A 197 6.38 12.82 -15.60
CA VAL A 197 6.27 11.35 -15.59
C VAL A 197 5.13 10.92 -16.53
N PRO A 198 5.40 10.08 -17.54
CA PRO A 198 4.38 9.73 -18.52
C PRO A 198 3.31 8.82 -17.90
N ARG A 199 2.05 9.10 -18.25
CA ARG A 199 0.87 8.49 -17.59
C ARG A 199 0.79 6.97 -17.74
N ASP A 200 1.40 6.38 -18.76
CA ASP A 200 1.46 4.92 -18.95
C ASP A 200 2.31 4.19 -17.89
N ARG A 201 3.21 4.93 -17.23
CA ARG A 201 4.03 4.48 -16.09
C ARG A 201 3.29 4.53 -14.76
N LEU A 202 2.09 5.10 -14.72
CA LEU A 202 1.38 5.39 -13.49
C LEU A 202 0.22 4.41 -13.23
N LEU A 203 0.11 4.01 -11.98
CA LEU A 203 -1.00 3.27 -11.40
C LEU A 203 -1.45 3.99 -10.13
N PHE A 204 -2.73 3.93 -9.80
CA PHE A 204 -3.28 4.49 -8.56
C PHE A 204 -3.89 3.38 -7.72
N LYS A 205 -3.44 3.29 -6.46
CA LYS A 205 -3.92 2.32 -5.48
C LYS A 205 -5.11 2.93 -4.74
N ILE A 206 -6.29 2.40 -5.03
CA ILE A 206 -7.58 2.88 -4.52
C ILE A 206 -8.12 1.89 -3.48
N PRO A 207 -8.78 2.33 -2.38
CA PRO A 207 -9.47 1.44 -1.46
C PRO A 207 -10.51 0.55 -2.16
N ALA A 208 -10.42 -0.77 -2.00
CA ALA A 208 -11.37 -1.71 -2.60
C ALA A 208 -12.59 -1.96 -1.69
N THR A 209 -13.28 -0.89 -1.30
CA THR A 209 -14.57 -0.99 -0.61
C THR A 209 -15.69 -1.27 -1.60
N TRP A 210 -16.81 -1.79 -1.10
CA TRP A 210 -18.01 -2.00 -1.93
C TRP A 210 -18.45 -0.73 -2.66
N GLN A 211 -18.48 0.41 -1.95
CA GLN A 211 -18.88 1.71 -2.47
C GLN A 211 -18.02 2.11 -3.66
N VAL A 212 -16.70 1.95 -3.55
CA VAL A 212 -15.76 2.33 -4.60
C VAL A 212 -15.84 1.37 -5.78
N CYS A 213 -15.83 0.06 -5.54
CA CYS A 213 -15.91 -0.93 -6.61
C CYS A 213 -17.22 -0.78 -7.42
N CYS A 214 -18.37 -0.66 -6.75
CA CYS A 214 -19.64 -0.48 -7.44
C CYS A 214 -19.76 0.91 -8.08
N GLY A 215 -19.30 1.96 -7.38
CA GLY A 215 -19.38 3.33 -7.87
C GLY A 215 -18.47 3.62 -9.08
N LEU A 216 -17.31 2.96 -9.17
CA LEU A 216 -16.42 3.06 -10.32
C LEU A 216 -16.90 2.20 -11.49
N LEU A 217 -17.42 0.99 -11.24
CA LEU A 217 -17.98 0.13 -12.30
C LEU A 217 -19.20 0.75 -12.99
N GLN A 218 -19.95 1.61 -12.32
CA GLN A 218 -21.07 2.36 -12.93
C GLN A 218 -20.61 3.51 -13.83
N ARG A 219 -19.30 3.83 -13.84
CA ARG A 219 -18.71 4.93 -14.60
C ARG A 219 -17.77 4.47 -15.72
N ILE A 220 -17.59 3.16 -15.90
CA ILE A 220 -16.87 2.51 -17.02
C ILE A 220 -17.90 1.90 -17.96
#